data_AF-A0A075MPF3-F1
#
_entry.id   AF-A0A075MPF3-F1
#
_cell.length_a   1.000
_cell.length_b   1.000
_cell.length_c   1.000
_cell.angle_alpha   90.00
_cell.angle_beta   90.00
_cell.angle_gamma   90.00
#
_symmetry.space_group_name_H-M   'P 1'
#
loop_
_entity.id
_entity.type
_entity.pdbx_description
1 polymer ?
#
loop_
_entity_poly.entity_id
_entity_poly.type
_entity_poly.pdbx_seq_one_letter_code
_entity_poly.pdbx_strand_id
1 'polypeptide(L)'
;MVDLLTNINEFKNELKYYAAIIYFKPINIIRIKNIFDKLMNQGIFYDEFIDITYPKSDYTEEFILAFNAALKRLGITVPDNRDEAVLILLKYYITKIALIEMDPIEVLEKIMKIIDFNADIYSKSNKYLGDSYGIHSLLGLYYEYEDILNNWSLKDKTFESRLIKLKQDMINSAAKWVKKCS
;
A
#
# COMPACT_ATOMS: atom_id res chain seq x y z
N MET A 1 7.42 2.83 28.39
CA MET A 1 7.18 1.67 27.50
C MET A 1 6.03 2.01 26.58
N VAL A 2 6.25 2.84 25.57
CA VAL A 2 5.42 2.71 24.35
C VAL A 2 5.91 1.40 23.75
N ASP A 3 5.07 0.38 23.86
CA ASP A 3 5.45 -1.03 23.90
C ASP A 3 6.30 -1.47 22.71
N LEU A 4 7.37 -2.22 22.98
CA LEU A 4 8.16 -2.95 21.97
C LEU A 4 7.23 -3.72 21.00
N LEU A 5 6.11 -4.23 21.50
CA LEU A 5 5.09 -4.95 20.72
C LEU A 5 4.39 -4.07 19.68
N THR A 6 4.13 -2.80 19.98
CA THR A 6 3.53 -1.84 19.02
C THR A 6 4.48 -1.59 17.86
N ASN A 7 5.77 -1.41 18.16
CA ASN A 7 6.81 -1.16 17.16
C ASN A 7 7.03 -2.37 16.23
N ILE A 8 7.01 -3.59 16.79
CA ILE A 8 7.11 -4.83 15.99
C ILE A 8 5.93 -4.98 15.02
N ASN A 9 4.71 -4.67 15.47
CA ASN A 9 3.52 -4.76 14.60
C ASN A 9 3.56 -3.75 13.44
N GLU A 10 4.05 -2.53 13.70
CA GLU A 10 4.28 -1.54 12.66
C GLU A 10 5.29 -2.04 11.62
N PHE A 11 6.43 -2.59 12.06
CA PHE A 11 7.41 -3.18 11.15
C PHE A 11 6.83 -4.35 10.35
N LYS A 12 6.05 -5.24 10.98
CA LYS A 12 5.41 -6.35 10.25
C LYS A 12 4.44 -5.85 9.18
N ASN A 13 3.68 -4.79 9.44
CA ASN A 13 2.79 -4.20 8.45
C ASN A 13 3.55 -3.57 7.28
N GLU A 14 4.65 -2.88 7.57
CA GLU A 14 5.51 -2.29 6.54
C GLU A 14 6.22 -3.37 5.71
N LEU A 15 6.69 -4.45 6.34
CA LEU A 15 7.28 -5.60 5.67
C LEU A 15 6.27 -6.36 4.80
N LYS A 16 5.01 -6.49 5.24
CA LYS A 16 3.90 -7.03 4.41
C LYS A 16 3.68 -6.20 3.15
N TYR A 17 3.72 -4.87 3.29
CA TYR A 17 3.64 -3.96 2.15
C TYR A 17 4.80 -4.20 1.16
N TYR A 18 6.03 -4.34 1.65
CA TYR A 18 7.19 -4.61 0.80
C TYR A 18 7.14 -5.99 0.14
N ALA A 19 6.66 -7.01 0.85
CA ALA A 19 6.41 -8.34 0.29
C ALA A 19 5.45 -8.28 -0.91
N ALA A 20 4.43 -7.42 -0.85
CA ALA A 20 3.47 -7.24 -1.93
C ALA A 20 4.03 -6.41 -3.10
N ILE A 21 4.80 -5.33 -2.85
CA ILE A 21 5.32 -4.51 -3.97
C ILE A 21 6.34 -5.26 -4.83
N ILE A 22 7.13 -6.15 -4.24
CA ILE A 22 8.17 -6.93 -4.93
C ILE A 22 7.63 -7.71 -6.15
N TYR A 23 6.35 -8.06 -6.16
CA TYR A 23 5.69 -8.72 -7.31
C TYR A 23 5.57 -7.84 -8.55
N PHE A 24 5.57 -6.52 -8.39
CA PHE A 24 5.25 -5.58 -9.47
C PHE A 24 6.49 -4.93 -10.08
N LYS A 25 7.50 -4.66 -9.25
CA LYS A 25 8.74 -4.02 -9.72
C LYS A 25 9.88 -4.19 -8.71
N PRO A 26 11.14 -4.12 -9.19
CA PRO A 26 12.27 -3.83 -8.32
C PRO A 26 11.99 -2.57 -7.50
N ILE A 27 12.32 -2.64 -6.21
CA ILE A 27 12.13 -1.54 -5.26
C ILE A 27 13.45 -1.08 -4.67
N ASN A 28 13.45 0.17 -4.20
CA ASN A 28 14.54 0.63 -3.35
C ASN A 28 14.52 -0.14 -2.03
N ILE A 29 15.53 -0.99 -1.83
CA ILE A 29 15.66 -1.88 -0.67
C ILE A 29 16.17 -1.17 0.58
N ILE A 30 16.62 0.09 0.52
CA ILE A 30 17.19 0.83 1.66
C ILE A 30 16.23 0.83 2.85
N ARG A 31 14.94 1.06 2.60
CA ARG A 31 13.95 1.08 3.68
C ARG A 31 13.75 -0.31 4.31
N ILE A 32 13.78 -1.38 3.50
CA ILE A 32 13.75 -2.76 4.00
C ILE A 32 14.95 -3.02 4.91
N LYS A 33 16.17 -2.68 4.45
CA LYS A 33 17.39 -2.83 5.24
C LYS A 33 17.29 -2.09 6.58
N ASN A 34 16.85 -0.83 6.56
CA ASN A 34 16.67 -0.03 7.77
C ASN A 34 15.67 -0.65 8.77
N ILE A 35 14.63 -1.35 8.30
CA ILE A 35 13.70 -2.08 9.18
C ILE A 35 14.42 -3.25 9.85
N PHE A 36 15.17 -4.05 9.07
CA PHE A 36 15.92 -5.18 9.63
C PHE A 36 17.02 -4.74 10.59
N ASP A 37 17.75 -3.65 10.30
CA ASP A 37 18.72 -3.06 11.23
C ASP A 37 18.06 -2.66 12.55
N LYS A 38 16.86 -2.06 12.51
CA LYS A 38 16.11 -1.72 13.70
C LYS A 38 15.65 -2.95 14.48
N LEU A 39 15.19 -4.00 13.80
CA LEU A 39 14.83 -5.27 14.44
C LEU A 39 16.04 -5.92 15.14
N MET A 40 17.21 -5.94 14.49
CA MET A 40 18.46 -6.43 15.09
C MET A 40 18.86 -5.62 16.32
N ASN A 41 18.79 -4.28 16.23
CA ASN A 41 19.07 -3.39 17.36
C ASN A 41 18.09 -3.56 18.53
N GLN A 42 16.91 -4.15 18.28
CA GLN A 42 15.93 -4.51 19.31
C GLN A 42 16.11 -5.95 19.84
N GLY A 43 17.16 -6.66 19.41
CA GLY A 43 17.46 -8.02 19.82
C GLY A 43 16.72 -9.11 19.05
N ILE A 44 16.00 -8.76 17.97
CA ILE A 44 15.36 -9.73 17.07
C ILE A 44 16.34 -10.03 15.94
N PHE A 45 16.91 -11.24 15.97
CA PHE A 45 17.94 -11.64 15.03
C PHE A 45 17.62 -13.00 14.42
N TYR A 46 17.76 -13.09 13.10
CA TYR A 46 17.80 -14.33 12.34
C TYR A 46 18.93 -14.25 11.31
N ASP A 47 19.52 -15.38 10.95
CA ASP A 47 20.69 -15.43 10.06
C ASP A 47 20.42 -14.72 8.72
N GLU A 48 19.20 -14.85 8.21
CA GLU A 48 18.75 -14.25 6.95
C GLU A 48 18.78 -12.71 6.97
N PHE A 49 18.81 -12.08 8.16
CA PHE A 49 18.88 -10.62 8.28
C PHE A 49 20.26 -10.08 7.86
N ILE A 50 21.32 -10.88 8.01
CA ILE A 50 22.66 -10.51 7.56
C ILE A 50 22.64 -10.36 6.03
N ASP A 51 22.08 -11.32 5.32
CA ASP A 51 22.05 -11.32 3.85
C ASP A 51 21.22 -10.15 3.27
N ILE A 52 20.29 -9.62 4.06
CA ILE A 52 19.50 -8.43 3.72
C ILE A 52 20.27 -7.13 4.00
N THR A 53 20.88 -7.03 5.18
CA THR A 53 21.49 -5.78 5.70
C THR A 53 22.92 -5.57 5.24
N TYR A 54 23.63 -6.64 4.88
CA TYR A 54 24.98 -6.57 4.32
C TYR A 54 24.99 -5.65 3.08
N PRO A 55 26.07 -4.86 2.88
CA PRO A 55 26.15 -3.89 1.77
C PRO A 55 26.28 -4.58 0.41
N LYS A 56 25.15 -5.08 -0.09
CA LYS A 56 24.86 -5.28 -1.51
C LYS A 56 24.02 -4.09 -1.98
N SER A 57 24.45 -3.40 -3.03
CA SER A 57 23.79 -2.19 -3.54
C SER A 57 22.41 -2.46 -4.16
N ASP A 58 22.11 -3.72 -4.49
CA ASP A 58 21.11 -4.00 -5.50
C ASP A 58 20.03 -4.98 -5.06
N TYR A 59 18.88 -4.84 -5.72
CA TYR A 59 17.79 -5.80 -5.69
C TYR A 59 18.20 -7.03 -6.50
N THR A 60 18.73 -8.06 -5.82
CA THR A 60 19.20 -9.31 -6.45
C THR A 60 18.31 -10.50 -6.09
N GLU A 61 18.48 -11.63 -6.80
CA GLU A 61 17.77 -12.88 -6.49
C GLU A 61 18.10 -13.36 -5.06
N GLU A 62 19.35 -13.23 -4.61
CA GLU A 62 19.75 -13.58 -3.25
C GLU A 62 19.05 -12.71 -2.20
N PHE A 63 18.89 -11.40 -2.49
CA PHE A 63 18.11 -10.52 -1.61
C PHE A 63 16.67 -10.99 -1.50
N ILE A 64 16.02 -11.36 -2.61
CA ILE A 64 14.64 -11.84 -2.61
C ILE A 64 14.51 -13.13 -1.79
N LEU A 65 15.44 -14.08 -1.96
CA LEU A 65 15.46 -15.33 -1.21
C LEU A 65 15.62 -15.08 0.29
N ALA A 66 16.59 -14.24 0.68
CA ALA A 66 16.82 -13.88 2.08
C ALA A 66 15.61 -13.15 2.68
N PHE A 67 15.03 -12.20 1.93
CA PHE A 67 13.86 -11.45 2.35
C PHE A 67 12.64 -12.37 2.59
N ASN A 68 12.32 -13.26 1.66
CA ASN A 68 11.21 -14.20 1.81
C ASN A 68 11.41 -15.15 3.00
N ALA A 69 12.64 -15.62 3.22
CA ALA A 69 12.96 -16.45 4.37
C ALA A 69 12.79 -15.68 5.70
N ALA A 70 13.27 -14.44 5.75
CA ALA A 70 13.11 -13.55 6.90
C ALA A 70 11.63 -13.24 7.20
N LEU A 71 10.80 -12.98 6.18
CA LEU A 71 9.36 -12.78 6.34
C LEU A 71 8.69 -14.01 6.96
N LYS A 72 9.03 -15.21 6.47
CA LYS A 72 8.53 -16.48 7.01
C LYS A 72 8.89 -16.66 8.49
N ARG A 73 10.13 -16.34 8.89
CA ARG A 73 10.58 -16.36 10.30
C ARG A 73 9.79 -15.41 11.18
N LEU A 74 9.47 -14.22 10.66
CA LEU A 74 8.66 -13.22 11.35
C LEU A 74 7.15 -13.56 11.41
N GLY A 75 6.74 -14.70 10.84
CA GLY A 75 5.34 -15.08 10.73
C GLY A 75 4.54 -14.16 9.80
N ILE A 76 5.21 -13.54 8.83
CA ILE A 76 4.59 -12.71 7.81
C ILE A 76 4.29 -13.58 6.60
N THR A 77 3.00 -13.73 6.29
CA THR A 77 2.55 -14.36 5.06
C THR A 77 2.91 -13.47 3.88
N VAL A 78 3.68 -14.03 2.94
CA VAL A 78 3.94 -13.43 1.62
C VAL A 78 2.73 -13.73 0.74
N PRO A 79 2.27 -12.81 -0.13
CA PRO A 79 1.20 -13.11 -1.06
C PRO A 79 1.59 -14.29 -1.97
N ASP A 80 0.69 -15.25 -2.19
CA ASP A 80 0.95 -16.42 -3.03
C ASP A 80 0.83 -16.07 -4.53
N ASN A 81 0.11 -15.00 -4.85
CA ASN A 81 -0.17 -14.55 -6.21
C ASN A 81 -0.33 -13.01 -6.29
N ARG A 82 -0.44 -12.49 -7.52
CA ARG A 82 -0.58 -11.05 -7.77
C ARG A 82 -1.87 -10.44 -7.22
N ASP A 83 -2.97 -11.18 -7.18
CA ASP A 83 -4.26 -10.66 -6.68
C ASP A 83 -4.21 -10.46 -5.17
N GLU A 84 -3.60 -11.40 -4.45
CA GLU A 84 -3.30 -11.24 -3.02
C GLU A 84 -2.36 -10.07 -2.75
N ALA A 85 -1.33 -9.89 -3.59
CA ALA A 85 -0.43 -8.74 -3.49
C ALA A 85 -1.21 -7.42 -3.66
N VAL A 86 -2.12 -7.31 -4.64
CA VAL A 86 -3.00 -6.13 -4.79
C VAL A 86 -3.81 -5.91 -3.53
N LEU A 87 -4.45 -6.95 -3.00
CA LEU A 87 -5.31 -6.82 -1.83
C LEU A 87 -4.53 -6.30 -0.61
N ILE A 88 -3.30 -6.78 -0.41
CA ILE A 88 -2.40 -6.28 0.65
C ILE A 88 -2.09 -4.80 0.44
N LEU A 89 -1.76 -4.39 -0.80
CA LEU A 89 -1.45 -2.99 -1.11
C LEU A 89 -2.67 -2.07 -0.95
N LEU A 90 -3.84 -2.49 -1.42
CA LEU A 90 -5.09 -1.77 -1.22
C LEU A 90 -5.37 -1.61 0.27
N LYS A 91 -5.27 -2.69 1.05
CA LYS A 91 -5.50 -2.64 2.50
C LYS A 91 -4.52 -1.69 3.17
N TYR A 92 -3.24 -1.74 2.82
CA TYR A 92 -2.23 -0.81 3.35
C TYR A 92 -2.61 0.65 3.06
N TYR A 93 -2.80 1.00 1.79
CA TYR A 93 -3.03 2.37 1.38
C TYR A 93 -4.37 2.94 1.85
N ILE A 94 -5.46 2.17 1.74
CA ILE A 94 -6.79 2.62 2.19
C ILE A 94 -6.81 2.78 3.71
N THR A 95 -6.07 1.94 4.45
CA THR A 95 -5.91 2.14 5.91
C THR A 95 -5.20 3.45 6.21
N LYS A 96 -4.15 3.82 5.46
CA LYS A 96 -3.47 5.11 5.63
C LYS A 96 -4.37 6.31 5.35
N ILE A 97 -5.28 6.21 4.37
CA ILE A 97 -6.32 7.22 4.14
C ILE A 97 -7.27 7.28 5.34
N ALA A 98 -7.78 6.14 5.80
CA ALA A 98 -8.74 6.06 6.90
C ALA A 98 -8.19 6.62 8.23
N LEU A 99 -6.88 6.47 8.46
CA LEU A 99 -6.17 7.01 9.61
C LEU A 99 -5.70 8.46 9.43
N ILE A 100 -5.96 9.07 8.26
CA ILE A 100 -5.53 10.44 7.92
C ILE A 100 -3.99 10.58 8.00
N GLU A 101 -3.27 9.51 7.72
CA GLU A 101 -1.80 9.50 7.71
C GLU A 101 -1.22 9.86 6.34
N MET A 102 -2.04 9.82 5.28
CA MET A 102 -1.66 10.16 3.92
C MET A 102 -2.80 10.92 3.22
N ASP A 103 -2.44 11.82 2.30
CA ASP A 103 -3.43 12.54 1.49
C ASP A 103 -4.21 11.56 0.58
N PRO A 104 -5.55 11.60 0.57
CA PRO A 104 -6.36 10.67 -0.20
C PRO A 104 -6.08 10.69 -1.71
N ILE A 105 -5.76 11.85 -2.29
CA ILE A 105 -5.55 12.01 -3.73
C ILE A 105 -4.26 11.32 -4.14
N GLU A 106 -3.17 11.62 -3.44
CA GLU A 106 -1.86 10.98 -3.70
C GLU A 106 -1.91 9.46 -3.56
N VAL A 107 -2.71 8.97 -2.60
CA VAL A 107 -2.86 7.54 -2.39
C VAL A 107 -3.70 6.89 -3.47
N LEU A 108 -4.83 7.51 -3.86
CA LEU A 108 -5.70 6.97 -4.90
C LEU A 108 -5.01 6.96 -6.27
N GLU A 109 -4.16 7.95 -6.58
CA GLU A 109 -3.27 7.91 -7.75
C GLU A 109 -2.32 6.71 -7.75
N LYS A 110 -1.74 6.37 -6.59
CA LYS A 110 -0.86 5.20 -6.44
C LYS A 110 -1.65 3.90 -6.60
N ILE A 111 -2.84 3.83 -6.00
CA ILE A 111 -3.75 2.69 -6.14
C ILE A 111 -4.13 2.48 -7.61
N MET A 112 -4.47 3.54 -8.34
CA MET A 112 -4.78 3.46 -9.77
C MET A 112 -3.63 2.86 -10.56
N LYS A 113 -2.40 3.31 -10.34
CA LYS A 113 -1.21 2.73 -11.00
C LYS A 113 -1.01 1.25 -10.68
N ILE A 114 -1.33 0.82 -9.45
CA ILE A 114 -1.24 -0.60 -9.05
C ILE A 114 -2.31 -1.43 -9.76
N ILE A 115 -3.54 -0.91 -9.85
CA ILE A 115 -4.67 -1.57 -10.52
C ILE A 115 -4.42 -1.63 -12.03
N ASP A 116 -4.02 -0.53 -12.66
CA ASP A 116 -3.76 -0.45 -14.10
C ASP A 116 -2.60 -1.35 -14.53
N PHE A 117 -1.57 -1.50 -13.68
CA PHE A 117 -0.46 -2.42 -13.94
C PHE A 117 -0.88 -3.90 -13.84
N ASN A 118 -1.96 -4.20 -13.12
CA ASN A 118 -2.49 -5.55 -12.96
C ASN A 118 -3.71 -5.86 -13.84
N ALA A 119 -4.34 -4.82 -14.38
CA ALA A 119 -5.26 -4.93 -15.47
C ALA A 119 -4.46 -5.37 -16.69
N ASP A 120 -4.40 -6.67 -16.95
CA ASP A 120 -4.03 -7.15 -18.28
C ASP A 120 -5.07 -6.53 -19.23
N ILE A 121 -4.67 -5.42 -19.90
CA ILE A 121 -5.55 -4.45 -20.62
C ILE A 121 -6.37 -5.12 -21.74
N TYR A 122 -6.18 -6.42 -21.96
CA TYR A 122 -6.84 -7.23 -22.98
C TYR A 122 -7.77 -8.32 -22.46
N SER A 123 -7.87 -8.57 -21.14
CA SER A 123 -8.87 -9.50 -20.63
C SER A 123 -10.22 -8.79 -20.53
N LYS A 124 -11.13 -9.11 -21.46
CA LYS A 124 -12.53 -8.67 -21.50
C LYS A 124 -13.30 -9.16 -20.26
N SER A 125 -13.02 -8.61 -19.08
CA SER A 125 -13.84 -8.83 -17.90
C SER A 125 -14.89 -7.72 -17.81
N ASN A 126 -16.16 -8.11 -17.81
CA ASN A 126 -17.33 -7.21 -17.70
C ASN A 126 -17.49 -6.60 -16.29
N LYS A 127 -16.41 -6.50 -15.51
CA LYS A 127 -16.39 -5.92 -14.16
C LYS A 127 -15.20 -4.97 -14.07
N TYR A 128 -15.45 -3.71 -13.75
CA TYR A 128 -14.39 -2.76 -13.43
C TYR A 128 -13.58 -3.33 -12.25
N LEU A 129 -12.25 -3.40 -12.36
CA LEU A 129 -11.37 -4.03 -11.35
C LEU A 129 -11.59 -3.50 -9.92
N GLY A 130 -11.96 -2.22 -9.77
CA GLY A 130 -12.32 -1.63 -8.48
C GLY A 130 -13.55 -2.27 -7.81
N ASP A 131 -14.47 -2.87 -8.58
CA ASP A 131 -15.63 -3.59 -8.06
C ASP A 131 -15.23 -4.92 -7.42
N SER A 132 -14.25 -5.61 -8.01
CA SER A 132 -13.72 -6.88 -7.49
C SER A 132 -13.08 -6.73 -6.11
N TYR A 133 -12.57 -5.53 -5.80
CA TYR A 133 -11.99 -5.19 -4.50
C TYR A 133 -12.89 -4.33 -3.61
N GLY A 134 -14.11 -4.00 -4.07
CA GLY A 134 -15.08 -3.20 -3.32
C GLY A 134 -14.68 -1.74 -3.10
N ILE A 135 -13.75 -1.20 -3.90
CA ILE A 135 -13.22 0.17 -3.78
C ILE A 135 -13.89 1.17 -4.74
N HIS A 136 -14.91 0.76 -5.49
CA HIS A 136 -15.61 1.58 -6.47
C HIS A 136 -16.06 2.95 -5.94
N SER A 137 -16.51 3.01 -4.67
CA SER A 137 -16.91 4.26 -4.04
C SER A 137 -15.74 5.23 -3.86
N LEU A 138 -14.54 4.74 -3.55
CA LEU A 138 -13.33 5.56 -3.45
C LEU A 138 -12.89 6.06 -4.83
N LEU A 139 -12.93 5.19 -5.85
CA LEU A 139 -12.57 5.55 -7.21
C LEU A 139 -13.54 6.59 -7.80
N GLY A 140 -14.85 6.44 -7.54
CA GLY A 140 -15.86 7.40 -7.96
C GLY A 140 -15.60 8.80 -7.39
N LEU A 141 -15.28 8.90 -6.10
CA LEU A 141 -14.92 10.18 -5.47
C LEU A 141 -13.64 10.78 -6.06
N TYR A 142 -12.66 9.95 -6.42
CA TYR A 142 -11.43 10.41 -7.07
C TYR A 142 -11.69 10.98 -8.46
N TYR A 143 -12.50 10.29 -9.26
CA TYR A 143 -12.88 10.82 -10.58
C TYR A 143 -13.72 12.09 -10.48
N GLU A 144 -14.61 12.21 -9.50
CA GLU A 144 -15.35 13.46 -9.26
C GLU A 144 -14.40 14.61 -8.90
N TYR A 145 -13.36 14.34 -8.10
CA TYR A 145 -12.32 15.31 -7.78
C TYR A 145 -11.55 15.77 -9.04
N GLU A 146 -11.12 14.83 -9.87
CA GLU A 146 -10.45 15.11 -11.14
C GLU A 146 -11.34 15.90 -12.11
N ASP A 147 -12.61 15.54 -12.23
CA ASP A 147 -13.58 16.24 -13.08
C ASP A 147 -13.74 17.70 -12.65
N ILE A 148 -13.82 17.96 -11.34
CA ILE A 148 -13.89 19.32 -10.80
C ILE A 148 -12.59 20.10 -11.09
N LEU A 149 -11.42 19.49 -10.89
CA LEU A 149 -10.13 20.15 -11.14
C LEU A 149 -9.94 20.53 -12.62
N ASN A 150 -10.32 19.63 -13.53
CA ASN A 150 -10.07 19.75 -14.96
C ASN A 150 -11.16 20.54 -15.69
N ASN A 151 -12.32 20.76 -15.09
CA ASN A 151 -13.40 21.52 -15.70
C ASN A 151 -13.44 22.98 -15.21
N TRP A 152 -12.96 23.90 -16.05
CA TRP A 152 -12.92 25.34 -15.73
C TRP A 152 -14.29 25.93 -15.38
N SER A 153 -15.38 25.40 -15.96
CA SER A 153 -16.73 25.87 -15.66
C SER A 153 -17.20 25.55 -14.24
N LEU A 154 -16.55 24.59 -13.57
CA LEU A 154 -16.83 24.21 -12.19
C LEU A 154 -16.00 25.01 -11.17
N LYS A 155 -15.15 25.95 -11.60
CA LYS A 155 -14.33 26.78 -10.69
C LYS A 155 -15.10 28.03 -10.22
N ASP A 156 -16.12 27.81 -9.42
CA ASP A 156 -16.94 28.86 -8.80
C ASP A 156 -16.52 29.17 -7.35
N LYS A 157 -17.27 30.03 -6.65
CA LYS A 157 -16.99 30.39 -5.24
C LYS A 157 -17.06 29.21 -4.25
N THR A 158 -17.63 28.07 -4.66
CA THR A 158 -17.77 26.85 -3.85
C THR A 158 -16.75 25.78 -4.24
N PHE A 159 -15.88 26.06 -5.21
CA PHE A 159 -14.89 25.11 -5.71
C PHE A 159 -14.04 24.50 -4.58
N GLU A 160 -13.40 25.35 -3.78
CA GLU A 160 -12.54 24.91 -2.66
C GLU A 160 -13.32 24.09 -1.62
N SER A 161 -14.53 24.52 -1.26
CA SER A 161 -15.34 23.80 -0.28
C SER A 161 -15.82 22.44 -0.80
N ARG A 162 -16.05 22.30 -2.11
CA ARG A 162 -16.34 21.01 -2.74
C ARG A 162 -15.13 20.08 -2.72
N LEU A 163 -13.93 20.58 -3.03
CA LEU A 163 -12.71 19.76 -2.95
C LEU A 163 -12.44 19.27 -1.52
N ILE A 164 -12.59 20.14 -0.53
CA ILE A 164 -12.45 19.77 0.90
C ILE A 164 -13.47 18.69 1.27
N LYS A 165 -14.73 18.87 0.87
CA LYS A 165 -15.79 17.89 1.13
C LYS A 165 -15.47 16.53 0.49
N LEU A 166 -15.01 16.52 -0.76
CA LEU A 166 -14.64 15.27 -1.45
C LEU A 166 -13.51 14.54 -0.74
N LYS A 167 -12.46 15.25 -0.31
CA LYS A 167 -11.39 14.63 0.49
C LYS A 167 -11.93 14.02 1.79
N GLN A 168 -12.85 14.72 2.47
CA GLN A 168 -13.50 14.18 3.67
C GLN A 168 -14.35 12.95 3.37
N ASP A 169 -15.08 12.94 2.26
CA ASP A 169 -15.89 11.81 1.81
C ASP A 169 -15.00 10.61 1.43
N MET A 170 -13.81 10.84 0.86
CA MET A 170 -12.81 9.78 0.61
C MET A 170 -12.32 9.16 1.91
N ILE A 171 -11.99 9.98 2.93
CA ILE A 171 -11.59 9.49 4.26
C ILE A 171 -12.70 8.63 4.88
N ASN A 172 -13.95 9.12 4.81
CA ASN A 172 -15.12 8.39 5.32
C ASN A 172 -15.35 7.07 4.58
N SER A 173 -15.19 7.06 3.26
CA SER A 173 -15.32 5.87 2.41
C SER A 173 -14.23 4.84 2.71
N ALA A 174 -12.97 5.29 2.87
CA ALA A 174 -11.85 4.45 3.27
C ALA A 174 -12.08 3.80 4.65
N ALA A 175 -12.53 4.58 5.64
CA ALA A 175 -12.84 4.06 6.96
C ALA A 175 -13.96 3.00 6.94
N LYS A 176 -15.00 3.18 6.11
CA LYS A 176 -16.05 2.17 5.91
C LYS A 176 -15.50 0.90 5.28
N TRP A 177 -14.66 1.03 4.26
CA TRP A 177 -14.03 -0.11 3.58
C TRP A 177 -13.15 -0.92 4.55
N VAL A 178 -12.28 -0.25 5.33
CA VAL A 178 -11.41 -0.92 6.31
C VAL A 178 -12.23 -1.71 7.33
N LYS A 179 -13.34 -1.15 7.83
CA LYS A 179 -14.23 -1.86 8.77
C LYS A 179 -14.88 -3.11 8.17
N LYS A 180 -15.13 -3.13 6.87
CA LYS A 180 -15.70 -4.29 6.15
C LYS A 180 -14.67 -5.38 5.85
N CYS A 181 -13.39 -5.00 5.73
CA CYS A 181 -12.27 -5.87 5.35
C CYS A 181 -11.36 -6.25 6.54
N SER A 182 -11.77 -5.91 7.76
CA SER A 182 -11.16 -6.31 9.04
C SER A 182 -11.88 -7.54 9.57
#